data_AF-T0H8J3-F1
#
_entry.id   AF-T0H8J3-F1
#
_cell.length_a   1.000
_cell.length_b   1.000
_cell.length_c   1.000
_cell.angle_alpha   90.00
_cell.angle_beta   90.00
_cell.angle_gamma   90.00
#
_symmetry.space_group_name_H-M   'P 1'
#
loop_
_entity.id
_entity.type
_entity.pdbx_description
1 polymer ?
#
loop_
_entity_poly.entity_id
_entity_poly.type
_entity_poly.pdbx_seq_one_letter_code
_entity_poly.pdbx_strand_id
1 'polypeptide(L)'
;MSLFPPDPRMERFVDALRVHDALTDGASAAQIVEAFYGSERAMQDTDCGSSSLKSRIRRLVREARAMAAGKYRSLLGKKAA
;
A
#
# COMPACT_ATOMS: atom_id res chain seq x y z
N MET A 1 -15.01 21.53 16.55
CA MET A 1 -13.91 21.74 15.58
C MET A 1 -12.70 20.97 16.06
N SER A 2 -12.21 19.99 15.30
CA SER A 2 -10.93 19.32 15.61
C SER A 2 -9.79 20.21 15.13
N LEU A 3 -8.78 20.42 15.98
CA LEU A 3 -7.56 21.15 15.64
C LEU A 3 -6.68 20.42 14.61
N PHE A 4 -6.91 19.12 14.42
CA PHE A 4 -6.19 18.27 13.48
C PHE A 4 -7.16 17.29 12.83
N PRO A 5 -7.81 17.66 11.71
CA PRO A 5 -8.60 16.71 10.96
C PRO A 5 -7.70 15.56 10.48
N PRO A 6 -8.18 14.30 10.49
CA PRO A 6 -7.40 13.17 10.01
C PRO A 6 -7.02 13.38 8.55
N ASP A 7 -5.72 13.28 8.25
CA ASP A 7 -5.24 13.32 6.87
C ASP A 7 -5.58 11.96 6.22
N PRO A 8 -6.42 11.92 5.18
CA PRO A 8 -6.78 10.67 4.50
C PRO A 8 -5.57 9.95 3.88
N ARG A 9 -4.42 10.64 3.73
CA ARG A 9 -3.16 10.03 3.30
C ARG A 9 -2.51 9.16 4.37
N MET A 10 -2.81 9.40 5.66
CA MET A 10 -2.23 8.63 6.76
C MET A 10 -2.62 7.16 6.70
N GLU A 11 -3.88 6.85 6.40
CA GLU A 11 -4.34 5.47 6.22
C GLU A 11 -3.51 4.76 5.13
N ARG A 12 -3.30 5.45 4.01
CA ARG A 12 -2.50 4.94 2.89
C ARG A 12 -1.03 4.73 3.27
N PHE A 13 -0.45 5.58 4.11
CA PHE A 13 0.92 5.39 4.60
C PHE A 13 1.03 4.21 5.55
N VAL A 14 0.07 4.03 6.44
CA VAL A 14 -0.01 2.84 7.31
C VAL A 14 -0.10 1.57 6.47
N ASP A 15 -0.94 1.56 5.44
CA ASP A 15 -1.04 0.42 4.52
C ASP A 15 0.28 0.13 3.81
N ALA A 16 0.97 1.17 3.33
CA ALA A 16 2.24 1.00 2.65
C ALA A 16 3.36 0.51 3.61
N LEU A 17 3.31 0.86 4.90
CA LEU A 17 4.20 0.28 5.91
C LEU A 17 3.91 -1.20 6.15
N ARG A 18 2.62 -1.58 6.33
CA ARG A 18 2.22 -2.99 6.48
C ARG A 18 2.62 -3.84 5.27
N VAL A 19 2.51 -3.28 4.06
CA VAL A 19 2.98 -3.93 2.84
C VAL A 19 4.50 -4.08 2.86
N HIS A 20 5.25 -3.10 3.36
CA HIS A 20 6.69 -3.22 3.51
C HIS A 20 7.05 -4.37 4.45
N ASP A 21 6.42 -4.42 5.63
CA ASP A 21 6.66 -5.47 6.63
C ASP A 21 6.40 -6.86 6.04
N ALA A 22 5.27 -7.03 5.34
CA ALA A 22 4.95 -8.28 4.65
C ALA A 22 5.98 -8.64 3.57
N LEU A 23 6.51 -7.66 2.82
CA LEU A 23 7.56 -7.91 1.82
C LEU A 23 8.89 -8.30 2.47
N THR A 24 9.26 -7.71 3.60
CA THR A 24 10.45 -8.11 4.37
C THR A 24 10.33 -9.52 4.94
N ASP A 25 9.11 -9.94 5.30
CA ASP A 25 8.80 -11.30 5.71
C ASP A 25 8.74 -12.30 4.52
N GLY A 26 8.93 -11.82 3.29
CA GLY A 26 8.95 -12.66 2.08
C GLY A 26 7.57 -12.95 1.47
N ALA A 27 6.52 -12.24 1.89
CA ALA A 27 5.18 -12.42 1.33
C ALA A 27 5.12 -12.05 -0.16
N SER A 28 4.43 -12.88 -0.94
CA SER A 28 4.13 -12.59 -2.33
C SER A 28 3.02 -11.55 -2.47
N ALA A 29 2.96 -10.88 -3.62
CA ALA A 29 1.88 -9.92 -3.90
C ALA A 29 0.47 -10.54 -3.83
N ALA A 30 0.34 -11.84 -4.11
CA ALA A 30 -0.94 -12.55 -4.00
C ALA A 30 -1.37 -12.71 -2.53
N GLN A 31 -0.45 -13.12 -1.66
CA GLN A 31 -0.70 -13.21 -0.21
C GLN A 31 -1.02 -11.84 0.41
N ILE A 32 -0.37 -10.77 -0.08
CA ILE A 32 -0.67 -9.40 0.36
C ILE A 32 -2.07 -8.98 -0.11
N VAL A 33 -2.48 -9.30 -1.34
CA VAL A 33 -3.86 -9.03 -1.81
C VAL A 33 -4.88 -9.77 -0.94
N GLU A 34 -4.64 -11.04 -0.67
CA GLU A 34 -5.51 -11.88 0.16
C GLU A 34 -5.63 -11.33 1.59
N ALA A 35 -4.53 -10.92 2.21
CA ALA A 35 -4.53 -10.34 3.55
C ALA A 35 -5.29 -8.99 3.63
N PHE A 36 -5.23 -8.17 2.58
CA PHE A 36 -5.87 -6.84 2.56
C PHE A 36 -7.35 -6.87 2.17
N TYR A 37 -7.75 -7.76 1.24
CA TYR A 37 -9.11 -7.76 0.67
C TYR A 37 -9.92 -9.01 1.02
N GLY A 38 -9.29 -10.02 1.62
CA GLY A 38 -9.87 -11.35 1.79
C GLY A 38 -9.75 -12.21 0.53
N SER A 39 -9.69 -13.52 0.72
CA SER A 39 -9.56 -14.51 -0.36
C SER A 39 -10.71 -14.45 -1.38
N GLU A 40 -11.95 -14.27 -0.91
CA GLU A 40 -13.13 -14.22 -1.78
C GLU A 40 -13.09 -13.05 -2.77
N ARG A 41 -12.72 -11.84 -2.30
CA ARG A 41 -12.61 -10.65 -3.17
C ARG A 41 -11.39 -10.71 -4.08
N ALA A 42 -10.29 -11.31 -3.61
CA ALA A 42 -9.09 -11.51 -4.40
C ALA A 42 -9.33 -12.46 -5.60
N MET A 43 -10.13 -13.51 -5.38
CA MET A 43 -10.56 -14.45 -6.42
C MET A 43 -11.53 -13.77 -7.40
N GLN A 44 -12.54 -13.05 -6.89
CA GLN A 44 -13.52 -12.34 -7.73
C GLN A 44 -12.89 -11.27 -8.65
N ASP A 45 -11.92 -10.47 -8.19
CA ASP A 45 -11.20 -9.50 -9.04
C ASP A 45 -10.30 -10.19 -10.09
N THR A 46 -9.80 -11.39 -9.78
CA THR A 46 -9.02 -12.19 -10.74
C THR A 46 -9.93 -12.82 -11.80
N ASP A 47 -11.10 -13.33 -11.42
CA ASP A 47 -12.07 -13.97 -12.33
C ASP A 47 -12.85 -12.97 -13.18
N CYS A 48 -13.11 -11.76 -12.67
CA CYS A 48 -13.84 -10.71 -13.41
C CYS A 48 -12.96 -9.97 -14.44
N GLY A 49 -11.69 -10.37 -14.60
CA GLY A 49 -10.75 -9.74 -15.54
C GLY A 49 -10.31 -8.32 -15.18
N SER A 50 -10.87 -7.72 -14.12
CA SER A 50 -10.44 -6.42 -13.61
C SER A 50 -9.18 -6.61 -12.77
N SER A 51 -7.98 -6.41 -13.32
CA SER A 51 -6.74 -6.46 -12.51
C SER A 51 -6.54 -5.26 -11.56
N SER A 52 -7.64 -4.70 -11.07
CA SER A 52 -7.70 -3.43 -10.35
C SER A 52 -7.04 -3.52 -8.97
N LEU A 53 -7.28 -4.62 -8.23
CA LEU A 53 -6.68 -4.84 -6.91
C LEU A 53 -5.19 -5.16 -7.03
N LYS A 54 -4.81 -5.98 -8.03
CA LYS A 54 -3.40 -6.27 -8.32
C LYS A 54 -2.64 -5.00 -8.68
N SER A 55 -3.24 -4.11 -9.49
CA SER A 55 -2.67 -2.81 -9.83
C SER A 55 -2.52 -1.90 -8.61
N ARG A 56 -3.54 -1.86 -7.74
CA ARG A 56 -3.52 -1.09 -6.49
C ARG A 56 -2.43 -1.57 -5.54
N ILE A 57 -2.31 -2.89 -5.33
CA ILE A 57 -1.24 -3.47 -4.51
C ILE A 57 0.13 -3.22 -5.12
N ARG A 58 0.31 -3.35 -6.44
CA ARG A 58 1.59 -3.02 -7.09
C ARG A 58 2.00 -1.56 -6.85
N ARG A 59 1.05 -0.63 -6.85
CA ARG A 59 1.33 0.78 -6.52
C ARG A 59 1.72 0.95 -5.05
N LEU A 60 1.01 0.29 -4.13
CA LEU A 60 1.36 0.28 -2.71
C LEU A 60 2.75 -0.33 -2.45
N VAL A 61 3.11 -1.43 -3.12
CA VAL A 61 4.45 -2.04 -3.06
C VAL A 61 5.53 -1.07 -3.54
N ARG A 62 5.27 -0.33 -4.62
CA ARG A 62 6.21 0.69 -5.11
C ARG A 62 6.39 1.83 -4.11
N GLU A 63 5.30 2.26 -3.48
CA GLU A 63 5.32 3.30 -2.46
C GLU A 63 6.04 2.84 -1.20
N ALA A 64 5.75 1.63 -0.71
CA ALA A 64 6.44 0.97 0.40
C ALA A 64 7.96 0.94 0.20
N ARG A 65 8.41 0.47 -0.97
CA ARG A 65 9.83 0.45 -1.33
C ARG A 65 10.44 1.84 -1.42
N ALA A 66 9.70 2.82 -1.96
CA ALA A 66 10.15 4.19 -2.02
C ALA A 66 10.34 4.79 -0.62
N MET A 67 9.39 4.56 0.30
CA MET A 67 9.48 5.00 1.70
C MET A 67 10.69 4.39 2.40
N ALA A 68 10.88 3.07 2.26
CA ALA A 68 12.00 2.34 2.85
C ALA A 68 13.38 2.82 2.32
N ALA A 69 13.45 3.22 1.04
CA ALA A 69 14.66 3.78 0.42
C ALA A 69 14.98 5.24 0.85
N GLY A 70 14.37 5.74 1.93
CA GLY A 70 14.62 7.10 2.45
C GLY A 70 13.77 8.20 1.81
N LYS A 71 12.83 7.86 0.91
CA LYS A 71 11.91 8.85 0.32
C LYS A 71 10.74 9.22 1.23
N TYR A 72 10.71 8.77 2.49
CA TYR A 72 9.75 9.31 3.48
C TYR A 72 9.85 10.84 3.60
N ARG A 73 11.01 11.43 3.30
CA ARG A 73 11.23 12.89 3.26
C ARG A 73 10.37 13.59 2.21
N SER A 74 10.00 12.92 1.11
CA SER A 74 9.05 13.48 0.13
C SER A 74 7.61 13.48 0.64
N LEU A 75 7.29 12.66 1.66
CA LEU A 75 5.99 12.70 2.34
C LEU A 75 5.88 13.89 3.29
N LEU A 76 7.01 14.35 3.84
CA LEU A 76 7.11 15.53 4.71
C LEU A 76 7.17 16.87 3.94
N GLY A 77 6.88 16.87 2.63
CA GLY A 77 6.74 18.09 1.84
C GLY A 77 8.06 18.76 1.40
N LYS A 78 9.23 18.20 1.74
CA LYS A 78 10.47 18.64 1.08
C LYS A 78 10.60 17.91 -0.25
N LYS A 79 10.38 18.64 -1.36
CA LYS A 79 10.88 18.23 -2.68
C LYS A 79 12.32 17.75 -2.48
N ALA A 80 12.61 16.52 -2.86
CA ALA A 80 13.98 16.11 -3.09
C ALA A 80 14.54 17.11 -4.11
N ALA A 81 15.55 17.87 -3.67
CA ALA A 81 16.32 18.75 -4.53
C ALA A 81 17.16 17.89 -5.48
#